data_AF-A0A932T7K8-F1
#
_entry.id   AF-A0A932T7K8-F1
#
_cell.length_a   1.000
_cell.length_b   1.000
_cell.length_c   1.000
_cell.angle_alpha   90.00
_cell.angle_beta   90.00
_cell.angle_gamma   90.00
#
_symmetry.space_group_name_H-M   'P 1'
#
loop_
_entity.id
_entity.type
_entity.pdbx_description
1 polymer ?
#
loop_
_entity_poly.entity_id
_entity_poly.type
_entity_poly.pdbx_seq_one_letter_code
_entity_poly.pdbx_strand_id
1 'polypeptide(L)'
;MFFLLGNCYNTVIAQQGWTIDLLKKEEKTRPAKFGSRQLGSERMAAKKFTKPRQFIQNNFTHFNYYFNANNKLNLVIEKASAQQKDDFNRLISFYPYTLANTRTQKTDLDSVILKATAGILLHDLRNDWIDNMYLLIGKSYYLKNELDSALATF
;
A
#
# COMPACT_ATOMS: atom_id res chain seq x y z
N MET A 1 -51.66 20.85 -25.08
CA MET A 1 -51.24 19.51 -24.61
C MET A 1 -50.29 18.92 -25.63
N PHE A 2 -48.99 19.20 -25.52
CA PHE A 2 -47.94 18.50 -26.26
C PHE A 2 -46.71 18.43 -25.34
N PHE A 3 -46.52 17.25 -24.75
CA PHE A 3 -45.35 16.87 -23.97
C PHE A 3 -44.17 16.66 -24.94
N LEU A 4 -43.07 17.38 -24.75
CA LEU A 4 -41.77 17.00 -25.30
C LEU A 4 -40.77 16.92 -24.14
N LEU A 5 -40.64 15.70 -23.62
CA LEU A 5 -39.56 15.27 -22.74
C LEU A 5 -38.24 15.32 -23.53
N GLY A 6 -37.51 16.43 -23.38
CA GLY A 6 -36.13 16.55 -23.84
C GLY A 6 -35.20 15.79 -22.91
N ASN A 7 -34.64 14.68 -23.40
CA ASN A 7 -33.63 13.87 -22.73
C ASN A 7 -32.43 14.71 -22.28
N CYS A 8 -32.24 14.84 -20.96
CA CYS A 8 -31.02 15.33 -20.35
C CYS A 8 -29.92 14.26 -20.43
N TYR A 9 -29.20 14.18 -21.55
CA TYR A 9 -27.93 13.48 -21.59
C TYR A 9 -26.83 14.41 -21.07
N ASN A 10 -26.70 14.52 -19.75
CA ASN A 10 -25.48 15.05 -19.16
C ASN A 10 -24.34 14.08 -19.47
N THR A 11 -23.46 14.46 -20.38
CA THR A 11 -22.14 13.82 -20.51
C THR A 11 -21.41 14.05 -19.20
N VAL A 12 -21.26 13.00 -18.40
CA VAL A 12 -20.39 13.00 -17.22
C VAL A 12 -18.97 13.25 -17.73
N ILE A 13 -18.51 14.49 -17.60
CA ILE A 13 -17.09 14.81 -17.71
C ILE A 13 -16.46 14.19 -16.48
N ALA A 14 -15.86 13.01 -16.66
CA ALA A 14 -14.97 12.45 -15.66
C ALA A 14 -13.90 13.50 -15.35
N GLN A 15 -13.60 13.70 -14.06
CA GLN A 15 -12.49 14.53 -13.61
C GLN A 15 -11.26 14.18 -14.46
N GLN A 16 -10.64 15.19 -15.08
CA GLN A 16 -9.32 15.01 -15.69
C GLN A 16 -8.43 14.43 -14.59
N GLY A 17 -8.09 13.15 -14.71
CA GLY A 17 -7.34 12.46 -13.68
C GLY A 17 -6.08 13.26 -13.40
N TRP A 18 -5.93 13.77 -12.18
CA TRP A 18 -4.67 14.34 -11.73
C TRP A 18 -3.68 13.19 -11.68
N THR A 19 -2.97 12.97 -12.79
CA THR A 19 -1.82 12.07 -12.82
C THR A 19 -0.71 12.76 -12.06
N ILE A 20 -0.70 12.59 -10.73
CA ILE A 20 0.44 12.97 -9.91
C ILE A 20 1.59 12.10 -10.39
N ASP A 21 2.46 12.69 -11.22
CA ASP A 21 3.64 12.02 -11.74
C ASP A 21 4.71 12.01 -10.64
N LEU A 22 4.47 11.16 -9.63
CA LEU A 22 5.31 10.98 -8.42
C LEU A 22 6.78 10.69 -8.79
N LEU A 23 7.00 10.20 -10.00
CA LEU A 23 8.23 9.55 -10.44
C LEU A 23 9.20 10.50 -11.16
N LYS A 24 8.68 11.61 -11.72
CA LYS A 24 9.51 12.65 -12.36
C LYS A 24 10.40 13.39 -11.35
N LYS A 25 10.00 13.41 -10.06
CA LYS A 25 10.79 13.99 -8.96
C LYS A 25 12.00 13.12 -8.58
N GLU A 26 11.90 11.80 -8.75
CA GLU A 26 12.93 10.82 -8.36
C GLU A 26 14.01 10.61 -9.43
N GLU A 27 13.80 11.06 -10.67
CA GLU A 27 14.80 10.95 -11.74
C GLU A 27 16.07 11.76 -11.42
N LYS A 28 15.95 12.90 -10.75
CA LYS A 28 17.07 13.81 -10.42
C LYS A 28 18.02 13.29 -9.33
N THR A 29 17.58 12.35 -8.50
CA THR A 29 18.38 11.82 -7.38
C THR A 29 19.00 10.44 -7.69
N ARG A 30 18.67 9.85 -8.85
CA ARG A 30 19.19 8.54 -9.26
C ARG A 30 20.65 8.63 -9.77
N PRO A 31 21.51 7.65 -9.43
CA PRO A 31 22.86 7.61 -9.98
C PRO A 31 22.82 7.53 -11.51
N ALA A 32 23.78 8.19 -12.18
CA ALA A 32 23.79 8.36 -13.65
C ALA A 32 23.61 7.05 -14.45
N LYS A 33 24.02 5.91 -13.88
CA LYS A 33 23.87 4.57 -14.47
C LYS A 33 22.42 4.05 -14.51
N PHE A 34 21.53 4.60 -13.69
CA PHE A 34 20.12 4.19 -13.56
C PHE A 34 19.12 5.30 -13.88
N GLY A 35 19.60 6.49 -14.23
CA GLY A 35 18.75 7.65 -14.53
C GLY A 35 17.78 7.41 -15.69
N SER A 36 18.21 6.69 -16.73
CA SER A 36 17.37 6.37 -17.89
C SER A 36 16.48 5.14 -17.74
N ARG A 37 16.62 4.37 -16.65
CA ARG A 37 15.82 3.14 -16.46
C ARG A 37 14.45 3.50 -15.88
N GLN A 38 13.41 3.26 -16.65
CA GLN A 38 12.03 3.38 -16.17
C GLN A 38 11.67 2.29 -15.16
N LEU A 39 10.87 2.62 -14.15
CA LEU A 39 10.35 1.66 -13.19
C LEU A 39 9.33 0.70 -13.83
N GLY A 40 9.08 -0.43 -13.17
CA GLY A 40 8.05 -1.37 -13.62
C GLY A 40 6.68 -0.71 -13.73
N SER A 41 6.29 0.04 -12.70
CA SER A 41 5.06 0.82 -12.64
C SER A 41 4.93 1.84 -13.78
N GLU A 42 5.99 2.60 -14.08
CA GLU A 42 6.02 3.60 -15.16
C GLU A 42 5.81 2.97 -16.53
N ARG A 43 6.54 1.89 -16.81
CA ARG A 43 6.42 1.13 -18.06
C ARG A 43 5.02 0.55 -18.23
N MET A 44 4.41 0.12 -17.13
CA MET A 44 3.04 -0.40 -17.13
C MET A 44 2.00 0.71 -17.31
N ALA A 45 2.23 1.89 -16.76
CA ALA A 45 1.35 3.05 -16.92
C ALA A 45 1.22 3.47 -18.40
N ALA A 46 2.33 3.48 -19.14
CA ALA A 46 2.34 3.80 -20.58
C ALA A 46 1.56 2.80 -21.44
N LYS A 47 1.35 1.56 -20.97
CA LYS A 47 0.67 0.51 -21.72
C LYS A 47 -0.85 0.52 -21.47
N LYS A 48 -1.64 0.25 -22.51
CA LYS A 48 -3.12 0.15 -22.46
C LYS A 48 -3.61 -0.80 -21.36
N PHE A 49 -4.54 -0.31 -20.55
CA PHE A 49 -5.17 -1.06 -19.46
C PHE A 49 -6.38 -1.85 -19.96
N THR A 50 -6.15 -3.10 -20.35
CA THR A 50 -7.22 -4.01 -20.81
C THR A 50 -7.72 -4.87 -19.64
N LYS A 51 -9.01 -5.22 -19.62
CA LYS A 51 -9.63 -6.03 -18.55
C LYS A 51 -8.94 -7.37 -18.24
N PRO A 52 -8.49 -8.19 -19.22
CA PRO A 52 -7.78 -9.44 -18.91
C PRO A 52 -6.44 -9.19 -18.23
N ARG A 53 -5.73 -8.13 -18.64
CA ARG A 53 -4.47 -7.74 -18.02
C ARG A 53 -4.70 -7.25 -16.60
N GLN A 54 -5.72 -6.42 -16.36
CA GLN A 54 -6.12 -5.99 -15.02
C GLN A 54 -6.34 -7.20 -14.11
N PHE A 55 -7.10 -8.20 -14.57
CA PHE A 55 -7.36 -9.41 -13.79
C PHE A 55 -6.07 -10.15 -13.41
N ILE A 56 -5.17 -10.40 -14.37
CA ILE A 56 -3.90 -11.11 -14.10
C ILE A 56 -3.02 -10.30 -13.15
N GLN A 57 -2.90 -8.98 -13.38
CA GLN A 57 -2.08 -8.10 -12.53
C GLN A 57 -2.62 -8.03 -11.11
N ASN A 58 -3.94 -7.88 -10.94
CA ASN A 58 -4.59 -7.87 -9.63
C ASN A 58 -4.30 -9.16 -8.85
N ASN A 59 -4.49 -10.32 -9.47
CA ASN A 59 -4.22 -11.61 -8.83
C ASN A 59 -2.75 -11.76 -8.44
N PHE A 60 -1.82 -11.39 -9.33
CA PHE A 60 -0.40 -11.50 -9.03
C PHE A 60 0.02 -10.58 -7.87
N THR A 61 -0.43 -9.33 -7.87
CA THR A 61 -0.13 -8.39 -6.78
C THR A 61 -0.74 -8.85 -5.46
N HIS A 62 -1.97 -9.38 -5.48
CA HIS A 62 -2.62 -9.91 -4.30
C HIS A 62 -1.86 -11.08 -3.69
N PHE A 63 -1.66 -12.16 -4.44
CA PHE A 63 -1.12 -13.38 -3.86
C PHE A 63 0.39 -13.32 -3.60
N ASN A 64 1.14 -12.55 -4.39
CA ASN A 64 2.59 -12.52 -4.26
C ASN A 64 3.09 -11.45 -3.29
N TYR A 65 2.45 -10.27 -3.28
CA TYR A 65 2.87 -9.17 -2.41
C TYR A 65 1.95 -9.00 -1.22
N TYR A 66 0.65 -8.78 -1.44
CA TYR A 66 -0.28 -8.41 -0.38
C TYR A 66 -0.39 -9.52 0.66
N PHE A 67 -0.75 -10.72 0.22
CA PHE A 67 -0.98 -11.87 1.07
C PHE A 67 0.25 -12.21 1.90
N ASN A 68 1.43 -12.24 1.27
CA ASN A 68 2.69 -12.53 1.96
C ASN A 68 3.08 -11.44 2.96
N ALA A 69 2.88 -10.17 2.62
CA ALA A 69 3.16 -9.05 3.52
C ALA A 69 2.18 -9.03 4.71
N ASN A 70 0.88 -9.25 4.45
CA ASN A 70 -0.15 -9.32 5.47
C ASN A 70 0.06 -10.50 6.45
N ASN A 71 0.39 -11.69 5.94
CA ASN A 71 0.71 -12.83 6.80
C ASN A 71 1.91 -12.55 7.69
N LYS A 72 2.94 -11.89 7.16
CA LYS A 72 4.12 -11.54 7.95
C LYS A 72 3.79 -10.50 9.04
N LEU A 73 2.92 -9.54 8.75
CA LEU A 73 2.41 -8.60 9.76
C LEU A 73 1.62 -9.33 10.86
N ASN A 74 0.74 -10.25 10.49
CA ASN A 74 -0.01 -11.06 11.46
C ASN A 74 0.92 -11.89 12.36
N LEU A 75 1.97 -12.49 11.79
CA LEU A 75 2.98 -13.22 12.57
C LEU A 75 3.70 -12.30 13.57
N VAL A 76 3.94 -11.03 13.21
CA VAL A 76 4.53 -10.06 14.16
C VAL A 76 3.58 -9.79 15.32
N ILE A 77 2.28 -9.62 15.05
CA ILE A 77 1.26 -9.43 16.10
C ILE A 77 1.17 -10.67 16.99
N GLU A 78 1.18 -11.86 16.41
CA GLU A 78 1.16 -13.13 17.15
C GLU A 78 2.38 -13.27 18.06
N LYS A 79 3.58 -13.04 17.53
CA LYS A 79 4.83 -13.04 18.31
C LYS A 79 4.82 -11.99 19.42
N ALA A 80 4.30 -10.79 19.16
CA ALA A 80 4.20 -9.73 20.15
C ALA A 80 3.19 -10.09 21.26
N SER A 81 2.09 -10.75 20.88
CA SER A 81 1.08 -11.24 21.83
C SER A 81 1.62 -12.36 22.72
N ALA A 82 2.41 -13.28 22.16
CA ALA A 82 3.05 -14.35 22.92
C ALA A 82 4.15 -13.84 23.88
N GLN A 83 4.75 -12.68 23.60
CA GLN A 83 5.77 -12.06 24.46
C GLN A 83 5.17 -11.14 25.54
N GLN A 84 3.89 -10.78 25.41
CA GLN A 84 3.22 -9.91 26.34
C GLN A 84 3.08 -10.60 27.70
N LYS A 85 3.52 -9.90 28.75
CA LYS A 85 3.31 -10.29 30.15
C LYS A 85 2.43 -9.24 30.79
N ASP A 86 1.24 -9.65 31.20
CA ASP A 86 0.26 -8.74 31.80
C ASP A 86 0.41 -8.69 33.33
N ASP A 87 0.26 -7.49 33.87
CA ASP A 87 0.21 -7.24 35.31
C ASP A 87 -1.25 -7.09 35.73
N PHE A 88 -1.76 -8.04 36.52
CA PHE A 88 -3.15 -8.09 36.97
C PHE A 88 -3.48 -7.08 38.09
N ASN A 89 -2.49 -6.34 38.61
CA ASN A 89 -2.74 -5.25 39.54
C ASN A 89 -3.17 -3.95 38.84
N ARG A 90 -3.17 -3.94 37.50
CA ARG A 90 -3.51 -2.80 36.65
C ARG A 90 -4.64 -3.19 35.71
N LEU A 91 -5.31 -2.20 35.14
CA LEU A 91 -6.30 -2.44 34.10
C LEU A 91 -5.61 -3.09 32.88
N ILE A 92 -6.13 -4.25 32.47
CA ILE A 92 -5.62 -4.99 31.32
C ILE A 92 -5.90 -4.18 30.04
N SER A 93 -4.89 -4.07 29.17
CA SER A 93 -5.03 -3.38 27.89
C SER A 93 -5.93 -4.16 26.95
N PHE A 94 -6.71 -3.45 26.12
CA PHE A 94 -7.60 -4.09 25.15
C PHE A 94 -6.85 -4.93 24.11
N TYR A 95 -5.70 -4.44 23.64
CA TYR A 95 -4.86 -5.19 22.72
C TYR A 95 -3.87 -6.08 23.48
N PRO A 96 -3.67 -7.34 23.05
CA PRO A 96 -2.80 -8.30 23.71
C PRO A 96 -1.30 -8.03 23.46
N TYR A 97 -0.92 -6.82 23.04
CA TYR A 97 0.46 -6.46 22.74
C TYR A 97 0.70 -4.98 23.03
N THR A 98 1.97 -4.64 23.27
CA THR A 98 2.42 -3.25 23.41
C THR A 98 3.31 -2.86 22.24
N LEU A 99 3.33 -1.56 21.88
CA LEU A 99 4.20 -1.04 20.81
C LEU A 99 5.69 -1.27 21.12
N ALA A 100 6.07 -1.30 22.39
CA ALA A 100 7.44 -1.64 22.81
C ALA A 100 7.80 -3.08 22.42
N ASN A 101 6.91 -4.04 22.65
CA ASN A 101 7.11 -5.44 22.27
C ASN A 101 7.13 -5.59 20.75
N THR A 102 6.22 -4.92 20.04
CA THR A 102 6.18 -5.01 18.57
C THR A 102 7.42 -4.41 17.91
N ARG A 103 7.96 -3.32 18.46
CA ARG A 103 9.21 -2.69 17.98
C ARG A 103 10.42 -3.63 18.01
N THR A 104 10.44 -4.64 18.88
CA THR A 104 11.51 -5.66 18.91
C THR A 104 11.60 -6.43 17.59
N GLN A 105 10.46 -6.59 16.89
CA GLN A 105 10.34 -7.32 15.62
C GLN A 105 10.56 -6.42 14.39
N LYS A 106 11.37 -5.35 14.53
CA LYS A 106 11.61 -4.36 13.46
C LYS A 106 11.99 -4.99 12.11
N THR A 107 12.80 -6.05 12.11
CA THR A 107 13.28 -6.70 10.88
C THR A 107 12.14 -7.33 10.07
N ASP A 108 11.15 -7.90 10.76
CA ASP A 108 9.98 -8.48 10.11
C ASP A 108 9.06 -7.38 9.58
N LEU A 109 8.90 -6.28 10.32
CA LEU A 109 8.13 -5.10 9.89
C LEU A 109 8.78 -4.39 8.70
N ASP A 110 10.10 -4.22 8.69
CA ASP A 110 10.85 -3.68 7.56
C ASP A 110 10.70 -4.56 6.31
N SER A 111 10.61 -5.89 6.48
CA SER A 111 10.32 -6.80 5.38
C SER A 111 8.91 -6.59 4.81
N VAL A 112 7.92 -6.29 5.65
CA VAL A 112 6.55 -5.98 5.22
C VAL A 112 6.55 -4.69 4.40
N ILE A 113 7.20 -3.63 4.90
CA ILE A 113 7.34 -2.35 4.20
C ILE A 113 8.04 -2.56 2.84
N LEU A 114 9.14 -3.31 2.81
CA LEU A 114 9.88 -3.58 1.58
C LEU A 114 9.03 -4.35 0.56
N LYS A 115 8.29 -5.38 0.99
CA LYS A 115 7.40 -6.13 0.09
C LYS A 115 6.27 -5.26 -0.45
N ALA A 116 5.60 -4.49 0.41
CA ALA A 116 4.53 -3.60 -0.01
C ALA A 116 5.04 -2.53 -0.99
N THR A 117 6.18 -1.92 -0.68
CA THR A 117 6.84 -0.92 -1.55
C THR A 117 7.26 -1.54 -2.89
N ALA A 118 7.88 -2.72 -2.89
CA ALA A 118 8.24 -3.43 -4.12
C ALA A 118 7.00 -3.76 -4.96
N GLY A 119 5.89 -4.15 -4.33
CA GLY A 119 4.61 -4.38 -5.00
C GLY A 119 4.11 -3.13 -5.73
N ILE A 120 4.17 -1.97 -5.08
CA ILE A 120 3.77 -0.67 -5.65
C ILE A 120 4.69 -0.28 -6.82
N LEU A 121 6.01 -0.41 -6.66
CA LEU A 121 6.98 0.02 -7.67
C LEU A 121 7.06 -0.89 -8.90
N LEU A 122 6.77 -2.19 -8.74
CA LEU A 122 6.88 -3.17 -9.82
C LEU A 122 5.58 -3.36 -10.60
N HIS A 123 4.42 -3.10 -9.98
CA HIS A 123 3.11 -3.30 -10.60
C HIS A 123 2.49 -1.99 -11.10
N ASP A 124 1.46 -2.14 -11.94
CA ASP A 124 0.65 -1.01 -12.39
C ASP A 124 -0.05 -0.37 -11.18
N LEU A 125 0.03 0.96 -11.06
CA LEU A 125 -0.60 1.72 -9.97
C LEU A 125 -2.13 1.70 -10.05
N ARG A 126 -2.71 1.37 -11.21
CA ARG A 126 -4.17 1.25 -11.42
C ARG A 126 -4.74 -0.09 -10.92
N ASN A 127 -4.07 -0.71 -9.96
CA ASN A 127 -4.43 -2.00 -9.40
C ASN A 127 -5.18 -1.79 -8.08
N ASP A 128 -6.24 -2.56 -7.88
CA ASP A 128 -7.15 -2.43 -6.73
C ASP A 128 -6.47 -2.72 -5.37
N TRP A 129 -5.27 -3.34 -5.38
CA TRP A 129 -4.53 -3.69 -4.16
C TRP A 129 -3.50 -2.64 -3.72
N ILE A 130 -3.28 -1.58 -4.49
CA ILE A 130 -2.24 -0.57 -4.18
C ILE A 130 -2.55 0.15 -2.88
N ASP A 131 -3.81 0.56 -2.67
CA ASP A 131 -4.24 1.22 -1.43
C ASP A 131 -4.03 0.32 -0.20
N ASN A 132 -4.29 -0.99 -0.36
CA ASN A 132 -4.04 -1.96 0.69
C ASN A 132 -2.54 -2.13 1.00
N MET A 133 -1.64 -1.91 0.04
CA MET A 133 -0.19 -1.89 0.30
C MET A 133 0.20 -0.66 1.11
N TYR A 134 -0.32 0.52 0.79
CA TYR A 134 -0.09 1.73 1.59
C TYR A 134 -0.61 1.54 3.02
N LEU A 135 -1.78 0.93 3.18
CA LEU A 135 -2.31 0.58 4.50
C LEU A 135 -1.38 -0.38 5.27
N LEU A 136 -0.81 -1.38 4.60
CA LEU A 136 0.18 -2.28 5.22
C LEU A 136 1.46 -1.55 5.63
N ILE A 137 1.93 -0.60 4.82
CA ILE A 137 3.10 0.23 5.13
C ILE A 137 2.82 1.08 6.38
N GLY A 138 1.70 1.80 6.42
CA GLY A 138 1.32 2.62 7.57
C GLY A 138 1.13 1.82 8.85
N LYS A 139 0.46 0.67 8.78
CA LYS A 139 0.36 -0.28 9.90
C LYS A 139 1.75 -0.73 10.38
N SER A 140 2.66 -1.03 9.46
CA SER A 140 4.01 -1.46 9.81
C SER A 140 4.80 -0.37 10.52
N TYR A 141 4.73 0.89 10.05
CA TYR A 141 5.36 2.03 10.73
C TYR A 141 4.77 2.29 12.11
N TYR A 142 3.44 2.20 12.24
CA TYR A 142 2.77 2.32 13.53
C TYR A 142 3.27 1.25 14.52
N LEU A 143 3.32 -0.01 14.09
CA LEU A 143 3.82 -1.13 14.89
C LEU A 143 5.33 -1.04 15.21
N LYS A 144 6.11 -0.34 14.39
CA LYS A 144 7.52 0.01 14.67
C LYS A 144 7.67 1.14 15.69
N ASN A 145 6.57 1.77 16.12
CA ASN A 145 6.56 2.97 16.95
C ASN A 145 7.21 4.20 16.26
N GLU A 146 7.10 4.27 14.93
CA GLU A 146 7.52 5.42 14.10
C GLU A 146 6.26 6.18 13.66
N LEU A 147 5.65 6.90 14.61
CA LEU A 147 4.32 7.50 14.43
C LEU A 147 4.29 8.60 13.35
N ASP A 148 5.34 9.40 13.24
CA ASP A 148 5.43 10.46 12.21
C ASP A 148 5.44 9.87 10.80
N SER A 149 6.22 8.79 10.60
CA SER A 149 6.27 8.06 9.34
C SER A 149 4.93 7.40 9.03
N ALA A 150 4.28 6.79 10.04
CA ALA A 150 2.97 6.19 9.87
C ALA A 150 1.93 7.22 9.42
N LEU A 151 1.90 8.38 10.09
CA LEU A 151 0.99 9.48 9.75
C LEU A 151 1.20 9.97 8.32
N ALA A 152 2.45 10.09 7.86
CA ALA A 152 2.76 10.53 6.50
C ALA A 152 2.32 9.52 5.41
N THR A 153 2.08 8.26 5.78
CA THR A 153 1.63 7.21 4.85
C THR A 153 0.12 6.99 4.81
N PHE A 154 -0.62 7.49 5.80
CA PHE A 154 -2.09 7.48 5.82
C PHE A 154 -2.65 8.68 5.05
#